data_AF-A0AB38G1U5-F1
#
_entry.id   AF-A0AB38G1U5-F1
#
_cell.length_a   1.000
_cell.length_b   1.000
_cell.length_c   1.000
_cell.angle_alpha   90.00
_cell.angle_beta   90.00
_cell.angle_gamma   90.00
#
_symmetry.space_group_name_H-M   'P 1'
#
loop_
_entity.id
_entity.type
_entity.pdbx_description
1 polymer ?
#
loop_
_entity_poly.entity_id
_entity_poly.type
_entity_poly.pdbx_seq_one_letter_code
_entity_poly.pdbx_strand_id
1 'polypeptide(L)'
;MNSINSIASSSPYVKDGESSDESFNDKVLHYFQQNKPEHKLSDMMDEMRALSPDKNVSMHQLNEALLYSDTYLRNTDEYKDYANNVLDKRTFQLLGVNMFFNNMMYKSFTETDSDPSL
;
A
#
# COMPACT_ATOMS: atom_id res chain seq x y z
N MET A 1 21.92 34.69 34.31
CA MET A 1 22.75 34.94 33.12
C MET A 1 22.80 33.65 32.31
N ASN A 2 22.56 33.79 31.01
CA ASN A 2 22.47 32.84 29.88
C ASN A 2 23.45 31.63 29.94
N SER A 3 23.23 30.47 29.32
CA SER A 3 22.68 30.19 27.99
C SER A 3 22.19 28.74 27.84
N ILE A 4 21.24 28.54 26.92
CA ILE A 4 20.83 27.28 26.30
C ILE A 4 21.90 26.80 25.31
N ASN A 5 22.15 25.50 25.22
CA ASN A 5 22.48 24.84 23.95
C ASN A 5 21.96 23.39 23.94
N SER A 6 21.01 23.16 23.03
CA SER A 6 20.53 21.87 22.53
C SER A 6 21.66 21.10 21.84
N ILE A 7 21.60 19.76 21.81
CA ILE A 7 21.89 18.94 20.61
C ILE A 7 21.38 17.49 20.85
N ALA A 8 20.48 17.11 19.94
CA ALA A 8 20.26 15.82 19.29
C ALA A 8 19.87 14.57 20.11
N SER A 9 18.61 14.20 19.89
CA SER A 9 18.05 12.85 19.87
C SER A 9 19.01 11.82 19.26
N SER A 10 19.57 10.95 20.09
CA SER A 10 20.09 9.66 19.63
C SER A 10 18.94 8.65 19.66
N SER A 11 18.22 8.54 18.53
CA SER A 11 17.44 7.33 18.25
C SER A 11 18.44 6.16 18.19
N PRO A 12 18.23 5.05 18.92
CA PRO A 12 19.06 3.88 18.76
C PRO A 12 18.75 3.27 17.40
N TYR A 13 19.52 3.67 16.39
CA TYR A 13 19.68 2.86 15.19
C TYR A 13 20.16 1.49 15.66
N VAL A 14 19.26 0.52 15.53
CA VAL A 14 19.48 -0.87 15.88
C VAL A 14 20.67 -1.39 15.06
N LYS A 15 21.59 -2.01 15.78
CA LYS A 15 22.80 -2.69 15.31
C LYS A 15 22.50 -3.72 14.24
N ASP A 16 23.49 -3.88 13.36
CA ASP A 16 23.71 -5.04 12.49
C ASP A 16 23.38 -6.38 13.17
N GLY A 17 22.69 -7.24 12.43
CA GLY A 17 22.78 -8.69 12.59
C GLY A 17 21.59 -9.40 13.23
N GLU A 18 20.44 -9.39 12.58
CA GLU A 18 19.46 -10.49 12.61
C GLU A 18 18.62 -10.36 11.34
N SER A 19 18.67 -11.35 10.44
CA SER A 19 17.72 -11.44 9.32
C SER A 19 16.35 -11.80 9.88
N SER A 20 15.69 -10.82 10.51
CA SER A 20 14.24 -10.83 10.62
C SER A 20 13.74 -10.83 9.18
N ASP A 21 13.05 -11.87 8.77
CA ASP A 21 12.43 -11.93 7.45
C ASP A 21 11.63 -10.63 7.26
N GLU A 22 12.10 -9.78 6.34
CA GLU A 22 11.51 -8.47 6.10
C GLU A 22 10.03 -8.67 5.74
N SER A 23 9.15 -7.87 6.36
CA SER A 23 7.71 -8.02 6.15
C SER A 23 7.36 -7.78 4.68
N PHE A 24 6.28 -8.38 4.20
CA PHE A 24 5.84 -8.17 2.82
C PHE A 24 5.57 -6.68 2.51
N ASN A 25 5.07 -5.94 3.50
CA ASN A 25 4.81 -4.50 3.35
C ASN A 25 6.10 -3.69 3.20
N ASP A 26 7.14 -4.04 3.97
CA ASP A 26 8.45 -3.39 3.87
C ASP A 26 9.11 -3.70 2.51
N LYS A 27 9.02 -4.96 2.04
CA LYS A 27 9.51 -5.37 0.72
C LYS A 27 8.88 -4.55 -0.40
N VAL A 28 7.55 -4.36 -0.34
CA VAL A 28 6.80 -3.54 -1.28
C VAL A 28 7.19 -2.06 -1.17
N LEU A 29 7.36 -1.54 0.05
CA LEU A 29 7.82 -0.17 0.27
C LEU A 29 9.19 0.07 -0.37
N HIS A 30 10.16 -0.81 -0.12
CA HIS A 30 11.50 -0.72 -0.72
C HIS A 30 11.45 -0.83 -2.25
N TYR A 31 10.60 -1.71 -2.78
CA TYR A 31 10.37 -1.79 -4.22
C TYR A 31 9.92 -0.44 -4.80
N PHE A 32 8.94 0.24 -4.18
CA PHE A 32 8.47 1.54 -4.65
C PHE A 32 9.51 2.65 -4.49
N GLN A 33 10.30 2.63 -3.41
CA GLN A 33 11.41 3.59 -3.21
C GLN A 33 12.45 3.49 -4.34
N GLN A 34 12.83 2.26 -4.69
CA GLN A 34 13.90 2.01 -5.65
C GLN A 34 13.46 2.20 -7.10
N ASN A 35 12.27 1.70 -7.45
CA ASN A 35 11.88 1.54 -8.85
C ASN A 35 10.90 2.61 -9.33
N LYS A 36 10.16 3.25 -8.42
CA LYS A 36 9.12 4.26 -8.73
C LYS A 36 8.25 3.87 -9.94
N PRO A 37 7.67 2.65 -9.98
CA PRO A 37 6.88 2.19 -11.13
C PRO A 37 5.70 3.12 -11.41
N GLU A 38 5.47 3.42 -12.69
CA GLU A 38 4.40 4.33 -13.14
C GLU A 38 3.30 3.61 -13.94
N HIS A 39 3.33 2.28 -13.92
CA HIS A 39 2.55 1.39 -14.78
C HIS A 39 1.09 1.33 -14.33
N LYS A 40 0.27 0.45 -14.93
CA LYS A 40 -1.13 0.28 -14.51
C LYS A 40 -1.18 -0.44 -13.16
N LEU A 41 -2.28 -0.27 -12.44
CA LEU A 41 -2.50 -0.91 -11.14
C LEU A 41 -2.33 -2.43 -11.20
N SER A 42 -2.83 -3.09 -12.26
CA SER A 42 -2.67 -4.53 -12.47
C SER A 42 -1.21 -4.97 -12.49
N ASP A 43 -0.38 -4.23 -13.22
CA ASP A 43 1.02 -4.57 -13.45
C ASP A 43 1.80 -4.39 -12.13
N MET A 44 1.53 -3.30 -11.42
CA MET A 44 2.10 -3.05 -10.08
C MET A 44 1.69 -4.15 -9.09
N MET A 45 0.45 -4.65 -9.15
CA MET A 45 -0.02 -5.74 -8.28
C MET A 45 0.69 -7.06 -8.57
N ASP A 46 0.97 -7.35 -9.83
CA ASP A 46 1.71 -8.55 -10.22
C ASP A 46 3.19 -8.46 -9.81
N GLU A 47 3.80 -7.29 -9.93
CA GLU A 47 5.15 -7.01 -9.44
C GLU A 47 5.24 -7.14 -7.92
N MET A 48 4.31 -6.54 -7.19
CA MET A 48 4.21 -6.69 -5.73
C MET A 48 4.06 -8.16 -5.32
N ARG A 49 3.19 -8.92 -6.01
CA ARG A 49 3.01 -10.36 -5.73
C ARG A 49 4.29 -11.14 -5.97
N ALA A 50 5.10 -10.75 -6.96
CA ALA A 50 6.37 -11.38 -7.26
C ALA A 50 7.44 -11.17 -6.18
N LEU A 51 7.25 -10.22 -5.25
CA LEU A 51 8.12 -10.02 -4.10
C LEU A 51 7.92 -11.07 -2.99
N SER A 52 6.84 -11.86 -3.03
CA SER A 52 6.65 -13.00 -2.12
C SER A 52 7.31 -14.26 -2.69
N PRO A 53 8.13 -15.01 -1.92
CA PRO A 53 8.82 -16.21 -2.38
C PRO A 53 7.89 -17.30 -2.95
N ASP A 54 6.70 -17.43 -2.36
CA ASP A 54 5.68 -18.40 -2.75
C ASP A 54 4.58 -17.81 -3.65
N LYS A 55 4.62 -16.49 -3.89
CA LYS A 55 3.61 -15.70 -4.60
C LYS A 55 2.18 -15.85 -4.05
N ASN A 56 2.02 -16.42 -2.86
CA ASN A 56 0.73 -16.70 -2.25
C ASN A 56 0.27 -15.51 -1.41
N VAL A 57 0.05 -14.38 -2.10
CA VAL A 57 -0.38 -13.13 -1.47
C VAL A 57 -1.83 -12.87 -1.85
N SER A 58 -2.69 -12.77 -0.84
CA SER A 58 -4.09 -12.42 -1.05
C SER A 58 -4.23 -10.99 -1.59
N MET A 59 -5.34 -10.72 -2.26
CA MET A 59 -5.61 -9.38 -2.76
C MET A 59 -5.74 -8.35 -1.62
N HIS A 60 -6.19 -8.79 -0.44
CA HIS A 60 -6.22 -7.95 0.75
C HIS A 60 -4.81 -7.53 1.19
N GLN A 61 -3.86 -8.46 1.27
CA GLN A 61 -2.47 -8.16 1.62
C GLN A 61 -1.80 -7.25 0.58
N LEU A 62 -2.08 -7.44 -0.71
CA LEU A 62 -1.59 -6.54 -1.76
C LEU A 62 -2.16 -5.12 -1.59
N ASN A 63 -3.45 -5.00 -1.30
CA ASN A 63 -4.11 -3.73 -1.05
C ASN A 63 -3.50 -3.03 0.17
N GLU A 64 -3.29 -3.76 1.27
CA GLU A 64 -2.66 -3.23 2.49
C GLU A 64 -1.24 -2.76 2.24
N ALA A 65 -0.42 -3.55 1.52
CA ALA A 65 0.95 -3.19 1.21
C ALA A 65 1.06 -1.92 0.33
N LEU A 66 0.17 -1.78 -0.66
CA LEU A 66 0.12 -0.57 -1.50
C LEU A 66 -0.28 0.66 -0.67
N LEU A 67 -1.33 0.54 0.15
CA LEU A 67 -1.80 1.63 1.01
C LEU A 67 -0.77 2.05 2.05
N TYR A 68 -0.09 1.07 2.66
CA TYR A 68 1.02 1.29 3.57
C TYR A 68 2.13 2.09 2.88
N SER A 69 2.53 1.66 1.68
CA SER A 69 3.60 2.30 0.92
C SER A 69 3.25 3.72 0.48
N ASP A 70 2.05 3.95 -0.06
CA ASP A 70 1.56 5.29 -0.41
C ASP A 70 1.56 6.22 0.81
N THR A 71 1.02 5.74 1.94
CA THR A 71 0.97 6.50 3.19
C THR A 71 2.38 6.88 3.67
N TYR A 72 3.32 5.93 3.64
CA TYR A 72 4.69 6.20 4.07
C TYR A 72 5.37 7.21 3.14
N LEU A 73 5.36 6.95 1.82
CA LEU A 73 6.09 7.73 0.84
C LEU A 73 5.55 9.16 0.70
N ARG A 74 4.23 9.35 0.86
CA ARG A 74 3.62 10.68 0.83
C ARG A 74 4.06 11.58 1.98
N ASN A 75 4.50 11.00 3.09
CA ASN A 75 5.00 11.72 4.26
C ASN A 75 6.52 11.96 4.21
N THR A 76 7.18 11.60 3.11
CA THR A 76 8.62 11.82 2.90
C THR A 76 8.84 12.79 1.75
N ASP A 77 9.65 13.84 1.97
CA ASP A 77 9.85 14.90 0.96
C ASP A 77 10.41 14.37 -0.36
N GLU A 78 11.28 13.34 -0.30
CA GLU A 78 11.90 12.72 -1.47
C GLU A 78 10.90 12.01 -2.40
N TYR A 79 9.84 11.43 -1.84
CA TYR A 79 8.89 10.58 -2.59
C TYR A 79 7.50 11.21 -2.70
N LYS A 80 7.28 12.38 -2.10
CA LYS A 80 5.99 13.08 -2.06
C LYS A 80 5.39 13.31 -3.45
N ASP A 81 6.20 13.73 -4.41
CA ASP A 81 5.73 13.97 -5.78
C ASP A 81 5.32 12.67 -6.47
N TYR A 82 6.09 11.60 -6.29
CA TYR A 82 5.75 10.28 -6.82
C TYR A 82 4.45 9.75 -6.19
N ALA A 83 4.32 9.85 -4.87
CA ALA A 83 3.11 9.44 -4.16
C ALA A 83 1.88 10.20 -4.64
N ASN A 84 1.95 11.52 -4.75
CA ASN A 84 0.81 12.35 -5.19
C ASN A 84 0.44 12.16 -6.67
N ASN A 85 1.42 11.96 -7.56
CA ASN A 85 1.15 11.92 -9.00
C ASN A 85 0.84 10.52 -9.53
N VAL A 86 1.36 9.48 -8.87
CA VAL A 86 1.27 8.08 -9.29
C VAL A 86 0.47 7.26 -8.29
N LEU A 87 0.96 7.11 -7.06
CA LEU A 87 0.34 6.20 -6.08
C LEU A 87 -1.08 6.62 -5.73
N ASP A 88 -1.35 7.93 -5.59
CA ASP A 88 -2.68 8.48 -5.33
C ASP A 88 -3.74 7.95 -6.31
N LYS A 89 -3.43 8.00 -7.61
CA LYS A 89 -4.34 7.50 -8.66
C LYS A 89 -4.57 5.99 -8.54
N ARG A 90 -3.54 5.24 -8.15
CA ARG A 90 -3.59 3.77 -8.00
C ARG A 90 -4.40 3.39 -6.76
N THR A 91 -4.19 4.10 -5.66
CA THR A 91 -4.97 4.00 -4.43
C THR A 91 -6.44 4.34 -4.66
N PHE A 92 -6.76 5.39 -5.43
CA PHE A 92 -8.14 5.71 -5.79
C PHE A 92 -8.82 4.61 -6.63
N GLN A 93 -8.09 4.03 -7.59
CA GLN A 93 -8.59 2.90 -8.38
C GLN A 93 -8.89 1.68 -7.49
N LEU A 94 -8.03 1.40 -6.50
CA LEU A 94 -8.24 0.37 -5.50
C LEU A 94 -9.56 0.56 -4.74
N LEU A 95 -9.80 1.78 -4.24
CA LEU A 95 -11.02 2.13 -3.51
C LEU A 95 -12.26 1.99 -4.39
N GLY A 96 -12.18 2.42 -5.66
CA GLY A 96 -13.26 2.27 -6.63
C GLY A 96 -13.63 0.80 -6.89
N VAL A 97 -12.63 -0.07 -7.02
CA VAL A 97 -12.83 -1.52 -7.18
C VAL A 97 -13.50 -2.11 -5.93
N ASN A 98 -13.03 -1.77 -4.74
CA ASN A 98 -13.62 -2.24 -3.49
C ASN A 98 -15.08 -1.79 -3.32
N MET A 99 -15.40 -0.53 -3.66
CA MET A 99 -16.77 -0.03 -3.63
C MET A 99 -17.67 -0.75 -4.65
N PHE A 100 -17.17 -1.03 -5.85
CA PHE A 100 -17.91 -1.78 -6.86
C PHE A 100 -18.26 -3.19 -6.39
N PHE A 101 -17.28 -3.92 -5.82
CA PHE A 101 -17.51 -5.24 -5.24
C PHE A 101 -18.52 -5.20 -4.08
N ASN A 102 -18.38 -4.23 -3.17
CA ASN A 102 -19.31 -4.07 -2.06
C ASN A 102 -20.73 -3.81 -2.56
N ASN A 103 -20.91 -2.98 -3.59
CA ASN A 103 -22.21 -2.71 -4.19
C ASN A 103 -22.79 -3.95 -4.88
N MET A 104 -21.97 -4.76 -5.56
CA MET A 104 -22.41 -6.01 -6.20
C MET A 104 -22.84 -7.05 -5.16
N MET A 105 -22.06 -7.24 -4.10
CA MET A 105 -22.41 -8.13 -2.99
C MET A 105 -23.69 -7.66 -2.30
N TYR A 106 -23.80 -6.37 -1.98
CA TYR A 106 -25.01 -5.79 -1.40
C TYR A 106 -26.23 -6.08 -2.27
N LYS A 107 -26.15 -5.79 -3.58
CA LYS A 107 -27.23 -6.12 -4.53
C LYS A 107 -27.57 -7.60 -4.53
N SER A 108 -26.59 -8.51 -4.55
CA SER A 108 -26.84 -9.96 -4.52
C SER A 108 -27.55 -10.45 -3.26
N PHE A 109 -27.44 -9.72 -2.14
CA PHE A 109 -28.16 -10.02 -0.90
C PHE A 109 -29.51 -9.33 -0.78
N THR A 110 -29.70 -8.19 -1.47
CA THR A 110 -30.93 -7.39 -1.37
C THR A 110 -31.89 -7.56 -2.55
N GLU A 111 -31.40 -8.01 -3.71
CA GLU A 111 -32.24 -8.47 -4.82
C GLU A 111 -32.71 -9.90 -4.50
N THR A 112 -33.73 -10.02 -3.66
CA THR A 112 -34.63 -11.17 -3.75
C THR A 112 -35.30 -11.14 -5.12
N ASP A 113 -35.19 -12.24 -5.86
CA ASP A 113 -35.88 -12.47 -7.14
C ASP A 113 -37.23 -11.77 -7.13
N SER A 114 -37.35 -10.74 -7.97
CA SER A 114 -38.66 -10.16 -8.25
C SER A 114 -39.38 -11.21 -9.08
N ASP A 115 -40.15 -12.05 -8.40
CA ASP A 115 -41.05 -13.02 -9.01
C ASP A 115 -41.84 -12.31 -10.13
N PRO A 116 -41.65 -12.67 -11.42
CA PRO A 116 -42.36 -12.02 -12.52
C PRO A 116 -43.83 -12.46 -12.61
N SER A 117 -44.39 -13.04 -11.53
CA SER A 117 -45.70 -13.69 -11.49
C SER A 117 -46.73 -12.91 -10.66
N LEU A 118 -47.01 -11.64 -10.94
CA LEU A 118 -48.23 -10.96 -10.49
C LEU A 118 -48.76 -9.96 -11.52
#